data_AF-X1L3Q9-F1
#
_entry.id   AF-X1L3Q9-F1
#
_cell.length_a   1.000
_cell.length_b   1.000
_cell.length_c   1.000
_cell.angle_alpha   90.00
_cell.angle_beta   90.00
_cell.angle_gamma   90.00
#
_symmetry.space_group_name_H-M   'P 1'
#
loop_
_entity.id
_entity.type
_entity.pdbx_description
1 polymer ?
#
loop_
_entity_poly.entity_id
_entity_poly.type
_entity_poly.pdbx_seq_one_letter_code
_entity_poly.pdbx_strand_id
1 'polypeptide(L)'
;ERAEVVFAEVVQSPVDGGAEEALRRFFPVLDGEKFGEQVSLSGILSSVMAPPKRSIWAGKLYSFGTPMSNNPLLSTTLKYSEHITLECEAGATPITGDYRIRLWGYIYKVNELSRVFGTMLFPASLIDRARNRTLVIGKAAIPVNGDTWTTLPGGPDQAIPKINPFIRFAYNKKVTDGMQGDYQFRYETDHVNDSTENLYFDFGDLDALLVESIGIRADAAGHLAKTGLRIGGD
;
A
#
# COMPACT_ATOMS: atom_id res chain seq x y z
N GLU A 1 21.09 2.52 -12.99
CA GLU A 1 19.72 2.14 -13.45
C GLU A 1 18.72 2.80 -12.52
N ARG A 2 17.41 2.71 -12.81
CA ARG A 2 16.32 3.14 -11.91
C ARG A 2 15.23 2.08 -11.90
N ALA A 3 14.55 1.89 -10.78
CA ALA A 3 13.59 0.82 -10.66
C ALA A 3 12.29 1.28 -10.00
N GLU A 4 11.21 0.58 -10.36
CA GLU A 4 9.92 0.72 -9.70
C GLU A 4 9.32 -0.65 -9.36
N VAL A 5 8.71 -0.77 -8.19
CA VAL A 5 7.91 -1.93 -7.81
C VAL A 5 6.44 -1.65 -8.06
N VAL A 6 5.80 -2.57 -8.78
CA VAL A 6 4.38 -2.54 -9.14
C VAL A 6 3.56 -3.35 -8.16
N PHE A 7 4.09 -4.46 -7.67
CA PHE A 7 3.35 -5.42 -6.86
C PHE A 7 4.28 -6.23 -5.95
N ALA A 8 3.76 -6.67 -4.81
CA ALA A 8 4.43 -7.59 -3.90
C ALA A 8 3.52 -8.79 -3.62
N GLU A 9 4.10 -10.00 -3.60
CA GLU A 9 3.40 -11.24 -3.25
C GLU A 9 4.13 -11.99 -2.14
N VAL A 10 3.36 -12.61 -1.26
CA VAL A 10 3.84 -13.67 -0.38
C VAL A 10 3.66 -14.99 -1.12
N VAL A 11 4.75 -15.66 -1.47
CA VAL A 11 4.71 -16.92 -2.25
C VAL A 11 4.95 -18.16 -1.42
N GLN A 12 5.52 -17.97 -0.23
CA GLN A 12 5.78 -19.00 0.75
C GLN A 12 5.60 -18.36 2.12
N SER A 13 4.59 -18.82 2.86
CA SER A 13 4.50 -18.60 4.30
C SER A 13 5.56 -19.50 4.95
N PRO A 14 6.23 -19.07 6.03
CA PRO A 14 7.23 -19.92 6.64
C PRO A 14 6.52 -21.09 7.30
N VAL A 15 6.72 -22.34 6.87
CA VAL A 15 6.74 -23.53 7.73
C VAL A 15 7.29 -24.75 7.00
N ASP A 16 8.01 -25.58 7.75
CA ASP A 16 8.04 -27.02 7.55
C ASP A 16 6.72 -27.66 8.03
N GLY A 17 6.05 -28.46 7.18
CA GLY A 17 4.90 -29.28 7.60
C GLY A 17 3.50 -28.68 7.39
N GLY A 18 3.37 -27.50 6.76
CA GLY A 18 2.11 -27.03 6.17
C GLY A 18 1.15 -26.24 7.07
N ALA A 19 1.59 -25.74 8.23
CA ALA A 19 0.85 -24.72 8.98
C ALA A 19 0.99 -23.31 8.32
N GLU A 20 0.53 -22.23 8.95
CA GLU A 20 0.98 -20.86 8.64
C GLU A 20 1.73 -20.32 9.86
N GLU A 21 2.99 -19.91 9.70
CA GLU A 21 3.68 -19.16 10.76
C GLU A 21 3.29 -17.68 10.73
N ALA A 22 3.52 -17.02 11.86
CA ALA A 22 3.10 -15.66 12.13
C ALA A 22 4.02 -14.60 11.49
N LEU A 23 4.35 -14.66 10.20
CA LEU A 23 4.85 -13.47 9.51
C LEU A 23 3.67 -12.48 9.38
N ARG A 24 3.53 -11.60 10.36
CA ARG A 24 2.36 -10.74 10.51
C ARG A 24 2.25 -9.75 9.37
N ARG A 25 3.34 -9.02 9.12
CA ARG A 25 3.40 -7.95 8.13
C ARG A 25 4.81 -7.69 7.62
N PHE A 26 4.89 -7.00 6.50
CA PHE A 26 6.13 -6.49 5.96
C PHE A 26 5.94 -5.11 5.32
N PHE A 27 7.03 -4.36 5.28
CA PHE A 27 7.09 -2.99 4.76
C PHE A 27 8.24 -2.87 3.75
N PRO A 28 8.03 -2.18 2.61
CA PRO A 28 9.12 -1.84 1.72
C PRO A 28 10.00 -0.75 2.35
N VAL A 29 11.31 -0.90 2.16
CA VAL A 29 12.32 0.10 2.52
C VAL A 29 13.02 0.50 1.21
N LEU A 30 12.82 1.73 0.78
CA LEU A 30 13.28 2.28 -0.50
C LEU A 30 14.48 3.18 -0.24
N ASP A 31 15.65 2.83 -0.77
CA ASP A 31 16.89 3.59 -0.57
C ASP A 31 17.18 3.95 0.91
N GLY A 32 16.78 3.06 1.83
CA GLY A 32 16.98 3.19 3.27
C GLY A 32 15.81 3.85 4.01
N GLU A 33 14.82 4.39 3.29
CA GLU A 33 13.62 4.99 3.87
C GLU A 33 12.48 3.98 3.97
N LYS A 34 11.97 3.77 5.18
CA LYS A 34 10.83 2.87 5.44
C LYS A 34 9.53 3.49 4.95
N PHE A 35 8.86 2.84 4.01
CA PHE A 35 7.56 3.27 3.46
C PHE A 35 6.35 2.72 4.23
N GLY A 36 6.54 2.37 5.51
CA GLY A 36 5.60 1.58 6.28
C GLY A 36 4.33 2.32 6.72
N GLU A 37 4.35 3.65 6.74
CA GLU A 37 3.16 4.45 7.00
C GLU A 37 2.17 4.37 5.83
N GLN A 38 2.67 4.32 4.60
CA GLN A 38 1.85 4.29 3.40
C GLN A 38 1.55 2.86 2.94
N VAL A 39 2.53 1.95 3.05
CA VAL A 39 2.40 0.57 2.58
C VAL A 39 2.72 -0.41 3.71
N SER A 40 1.69 -1.05 4.24
CA SER A 40 1.77 -2.15 5.19
C SER A 40 1.04 -3.36 4.61
N LEU A 41 1.79 -4.43 4.34
CA LEU A 41 1.29 -5.63 3.66
C LEU A 41 1.22 -6.80 4.63
N SER A 42 0.17 -7.61 4.53
CA SER A 42 0.09 -8.82 5.36
C SER A 42 1.07 -9.87 4.86
N GLY A 43 1.87 -10.42 5.78
CA GLY A 43 2.79 -11.52 5.49
C GLY A 43 2.14 -12.90 5.54
N ILE A 44 0.85 -12.97 5.90
CA ILE A 44 0.08 -14.22 6.03
C ILE A 44 -0.45 -14.59 4.65
N LEU A 45 -0.10 -15.78 4.16
CA LEU A 45 -0.44 -16.23 2.81
C LEU A 45 -1.96 -16.33 2.59
N SER A 46 -2.69 -16.81 3.59
CA SER A 46 -4.14 -16.98 3.58
C SER A 46 -4.90 -15.67 3.72
N SER A 47 -4.25 -14.54 4.05
CA SER A 47 -4.91 -13.23 4.09
C SER A 47 -5.44 -12.79 2.72
N VAL A 48 -4.85 -13.33 1.64
CA VAL A 48 -5.14 -12.94 0.24
C VAL A 48 -4.95 -11.44 -0.02
N MET A 49 -4.21 -10.75 0.85
CA MET A 49 -3.93 -9.31 0.72
C MET A 49 -2.75 -9.05 -0.22
N ALA A 50 -1.70 -9.88 -0.12
CA ALA A 50 -0.59 -9.96 -1.07
C ALA A 50 -0.52 -11.38 -1.68
N PRO A 51 -1.57 -11.83 -2.39
CA PRO A 51 -1.69 -13.22 -2.83
C PRO A 51 -0.63 -13.54 -3.89
N PRO A 52 -0.26 -14.82 -4.08
CA PRO A 52 0.53 -15.20 -5.23
C PRO A 52 -0.13 -14.74 -6.53
N LYS A 53 0.64 -14.16 -7.46
CA LYS A 53 0.17 -13.64 -8.75
C LYS A 53 -0.63 -14.67 -9.54
N ARG A 54 -0.27 -15.96 -9.44
CA ARG A 54 -0.99 -17.08 -10.06
C ARG A 54 -2.40 -17.31 -9.53
N SER A 55 -2.69 -16.83 -8.32
CA SER A 55 -3.98 -16.96 -7.65
C SER A 55 -4.91 -15.77 -7.96
N ILE A 56 -4.43 -14.77 -8.71
CA ILE A 56 -5.22 -13.60 -9.09
C ILE A 56 -6.05 -13.94 -10.32
N TRP A 57 -7.37 -13.91 -10.14
CA TRP A 57 -8.32 -14.21 -11.20
C TRP A 57 -8.63 -12.99 -12.06
N ALA A 58 -8.98 -13.23 -13.33
CA ALA A 58 -9.39 -12.22 -14.31
C ALA A 58 -8.40 -11.05 -14.52
N GLY A 59 -7.11 -11.25 -14.23
CA GLY A 59 -6.07 -10.24 -14.44
C GLY A 59 -6.22 -8.98 -13.58
N LYS A 60 -7.07 -9.00 -12.55
CA LYS A 60 -7.28 -7.88 -11.63
C LYS A 60 -6.18 -7.83 -10.56
N LEU A 61 -4.95 -7.67 -11.02
CA LEU A 61 -3.80 -7.48 -10.16
C LEU A 61 -3.98 -6.16 -9.40
N TYR A 62 -4.00 -6.25 -8.07
CA TYR A 62 -3.77 -5.07 -7.25
C TYR A 62 -2.32 -4.59 -7.45
N SER A 63 -2.12 -3.30 -7.66
CA SER A 63 -0.80 -2.71 -7.89
C SER A 63 -0.62 -1.42 -7.09
N PHE A 64 0.60 -1.11 -6.67
CA PHE A 64 0.93 0.19 -6.07
C PHE A 64 0.65 1.36 -7.02
N GLY A 65 0.67 1.12 -8.32
CA GLY A 65 0.33 2.11 -9.34
C GLY A 65 0.50 1.55 -10.74
N THR A 66 0.32 2.41 -11.73
CA THR A 66 0.54 2.11 -13.14
C THR A 66 1.98 2.43 -13.52
N PRO A 67 2.82 1.42 -13.85
CA PRO A 67 4.18 1.65 -14.33
C PRO A 67 4.17 2.38 -15.67
N MET A 68 5.26 3.05 -16.03
CA MET A 68 5.39 3.80 -17.30
C MET A 68 4.34 4.92 -17.51
N SER A 69 3.62 5.30 -16.45
CA SER A 69 2.64 6.40 -16.50
C SER A 69 3.30 7.74 -16.20
N ASN A 70 2.92 8.77 -16.96
CA ASN A 70 3.27 10.16 -16.70
C ASN A 70 2.14 10.94 -15.99
N ASN A 71 1.02 10.28 -15.68
CA ASN A 71 -0.01 10.83 -14.82
C ASN A 71 0.41 10.62 -13.36
N PRO A 72 0.62 11.68 -12.57
CA PRO A 72 1.13 11.56 -11.21
C PRO A 72 0.18 10.85 -10.24
N LEU A 73 -1.12 10.83 -10.51
CA LEU A 73 -2.10 10.11 -9.69
C LEU A 73 -2.09 8.60 -9.95
N LEU A 74 -1.53 8.18 -11.09
CA LEU A 74 -1.41 6.76 -11.46
C LEU A 74 0.02 6.26 -11.29
N SER A 75 1.03 7.12 -11.40
CA SER A 75 2.44 6.76 -11.35
C SER A 75 2.94 6.57 -9.92
N THR A 76 2.19 5.87 -9.07
CA THR A 76 2.43 5.69 -7.63
C THR A 76 3.14 4.38 -7.27
N THR A 77 3.70 3.69 -8.26
CA THR A 77 4.63 2.57 -8.02
C THR A 77 5.79 2.98 -7.10
N LEU A 78 6.32 2.03 -6.33
CA LEU A 78 7.40 2.32 -5.37
C LEU A 78 8.71 2.54 -6.12
N LYS A 79 9.26 3.76 -6.07
CA LYS A 79 10.45 4.15 -6.85
C LYS A 79 11.68 4.21 -5.97
N TYR A 80 12.74 3.54 -6.42
CA TYR A 80 14.05 3.54 -5.77
C TYR A 80 15.18 3.60 -6.81
N SER A 81 16.33 4.08 -6.37
CA SER A 81 17.50 4.33 -7.22
C SER A 81 18.59 3.28 -7.07
N GLU A 82 18.82 2.78 -5.86
CA GLU A 82 19.97 1.92 -5.54
C GLU A 82 19.54 0.61 -4.88
N HIS A 83 18.72 0.68 -3.83
CA HIS A 83 18.40 -0.49 -3.03
C HIS A 83 16.95 -0.53 -2.60
N ILE A 84 16.44 -1.76 -2.57
CA ILE A 84 15.15 -2.09 -1.98
C ILE A 84 15.33 -3.26 -1.03
N THR A 85 14.82 -3.09 0.18
CA THR A 85 14.77 -4.15 1.19
C THR A 85 13.36 -4.24 1.77
N LEU A 86 13.12 -5.26 2.58
CA LEU A 86 11.87 -5.47 3.28
C LEU A 86 12.15 -5.55 4.77
N GLU A 87 11.41 -4.78 5.56
CA GLU A 87 11.34 -4.98 6.99
C GLU A 87 10.17 -5.93 7.29
N CYS A 88 10.43 -7.01 8.01
CA CYS A 88 9.46 -8.07 8.29
C CYS A 88 9.21 -8.16 9.80
N GLU A 89 7.94 -8.24 10.19
CA GLU A 89 7.55 -8.34 11.60
C GLU A 89 6.90 -9.70 11.89
N ALA A 90 7.43 -10.38 12.90
CA ALA A 90 6.82 -11.58 13.47
C ALA A 90 5.59 -11.20 14.33
N GLY A 91 4.58 -12.06 14.33
CA GLY A 91 3.36 -11.91 15.13
C GLY A 91 3.54 -12.47 16.54
N ALA A 92 2.51 -13.17 17.04
CA ALA A 92 2.50 -13.68 18.41
C ALA A 92 3.56 -14.78 18.68
N THR A 93 4.07 -15.42 17.63
CA THR A 93 5.12 -16.45 17.72
C THR A 93 6.31 -16.06 16.87
N PRO A 94 7.54 -16.50 17.24
CA PRO A 94 8.72 -16.36 16.39
C PRO A 94 8.52 -17.01 15.02
N ILE A 95 9.22 -16.48 14.01
CA ILE A 95 9.36 -17.12 12.71
C ILE A 95 10.45 -18.18 12.86
N THR A 96 10.11 -19.43 12.56
CA THR A 96 10.98 -20.61 12.72
C THR A 96 11.37 -21.24 11.39
N GLY A 97 10.67 -20.93 10.30
CA GLY A 97 10.95 -21.43 8.95
C GLY A 97 11.35 -20.36 7.94
N ASP A 98 11.81 -20.81 6.77
CA ASP A 98 12.09 -19.93 5.63
C ASP A 98 10.78 -19.42 5.01
N TYR A 99 10.70 -18.10 4.77
CA TYR A 99 9.63 -17.48 3.99
C TYR A 99 10.15 -16.79 2.74
N ARG A 100 9.24 -16.52 1.81
CA ARG A 100 9.59 -15.80 0.58
C ARG A 100 8.53 -14.79 0.19
N ILE A 101 8.99 -13.55 0.09
CA ILE A 101 8.26 -12.43 -0.50
C ILE A 101 8.91 -12.14 -1.86
N ARG A 102 8.11 -11.89 -2.90
CA ARG A 102 8.62 -11.45 -4.21
C ARG A 102 8.08 -10.08 -4.55
N LEU A 103 8.97 -9.26 -5.08
CA LEU A 103 8.65 -7.94 -5.61
C LEU A 103 8.67 -8.02 -7.14
N TRP A 104 7.61 -7.52 -7.76
CA TRP A 104 7.46 -7.44 -9.21
C TRP A 104 7.56 -5.99 -9.65
N GLY A 105 8.41 -5.74 -10.63
CA GLY A 105 8.75 -4.38 -11.02
C GLY A 105 9.47 -4.31 -12.35
N TYR A 106 9.90 -3.11 -12.68
CA TYR A 106 10.68 -2.79 -13.87
C TYR A 106 12.00 -2.15 -13.47
N ILE A 107 13.04 -2.43 -14.24
CA ILE A 107 14.33 -1.76 -14.17
C ILE A 107 14.53 -1.03 -15.50
N TYR A 108 14.90 0.24 -15.41
CA TYR A 108 15.10 1.15 -16.51
C TYR A 108 16.55 1.60 -16.61
N LYS A 109 17.04 1.71 -17.83
CA LYS A 109 18.27 2.45 -18.09
C LYS A 109 17.98 3.94 -17.97
N VAL A 110 18.91 4.68 -17.35
CA VAL A 110 18.72 6.11 -17.05
C VAL A 110 18.46 6.92 -18.32
N ASN A 111 19.13 6.58 -19.42
CA ASN A 111 18.97 7.24 -20.72
C ASN A 111 17.66 6.89 -21.46
N GLU A 112 16.86 5.96 -20.95
CA GLU A 112 15.57 5.59 -21.54
C GLU A 112 14.38 6.24 -20.82
N LEU A 113 14.59 6.78 -19.60
CA LEU A 113 13.54 7.31 -18.74
C LEU A 113 12.73 8.44 -19.41
N SER A 114 13.40 9.40 -20.03
CA SER A 114 12.74 10.51 -20.73
C SER A 114 11.93 10.03 -21.93
N ARG A 115 12.32 8.93 -22.58
CA ARG A 115 11.57 8.33 -23.69
C ARG A 115 10.34 7.57 -23.20
N VAL A 116 10.45 6.89 -22.06
CA VAL A 116 9.34 6.07 -21.50
C VAL A 116 8.29 6.96 -20.84
N PHE A 117 8.71 7.93 -20.03
CA PHE A 117 7.81 8.73 -19.20
C PHE A 117 7.65 10.18 -19.68
N GLY A 118 8.66 10.74 -20.36
CA GLY A 118 8.70 12.17 -20.69
C GLY A 118 8.76 13.05 -19.44
N THR A 119 7.67 13.77 -19.19
CA THR A 119 7.53 14.69 -18.05
C THR A 119 6.32 14.27 -17.23
N MET A 120 6.47 14.23 -15.92
CA MET A 120 5.37 13.99 -14.99
C MET A 120 4.39 15.17 -15.01
N LEU A 121 3.13 14.89 -15.31
CA LEU A 121 2.13 15.90 -15.66
C LEU A 121 1.47 16.50 -14.41
N PHE A 122 2.09 17.55 -13.88
CA PHE A 122 1.48 18.44 -12.89
C PHE A 122 1.05 19.79 -13.52
N PRO A 123 0.05 20.49 -12.96
CA PRO A 123 -0.78 20.10 -11.80
C PRO A 123 -1.70 18.92 -12.13
N ALA A 124 -2.07 18.17 -11.10
CA ALA A 124 -3.02 17.07 -11.20
C ALA A 124 -4.32 17.41 -10.47
N SER A 125 -5.41 16.69 -10.75
CA SER A 125 -6.70 16.96 -10.10
C SER A 125 -7.42 15.67 -9.74
N LEU A 126 -7.81 15.56 -8.48
CA LEU A 126 -8.69 14.53 -7.96
C LEU A 126 -10.13 15.07 -7.96
N ILE A 127 -11.01 14.40 -8.70
CA ILE A 127 -12.41 14.81 -8.83
C ILE A 127 -13.26 13.93 -7.92
N ASP A 128 -13.75 14.48 -6.82
CA ASP A 128 -14.78 13.86 -5.99
C ASP A 128 -16.16 14.26 -6.55
N ARG A 129 -16.71 13.42 -7.41
CA ARG A 129 -18.04 13.64 -8.00
C ARG A 129 -19.17 13.52 -6.97
N ALA A 130 -19.00 12.71 -5.93
CA ALA A 130 -20.04 12.51 -4.92
C ALA A 130 -20.27 13.78 -4.10
N ARG A 131 -19.20 14.54 -3.83
CA ARG A 131 -19.25 15.83 -3.13
C ARG A 131 -19.17 17.05 -4.05
N ASN A 132 -19.16 16.84 -5.37
CA ASN A 132 -18.99 17.90 -6.37
C ASN A 132 -17.77 18.81 -6.09
N ARG A 133 -16.63 18.19 -5.76
CA ARG A 133 -15.38 18.85 -5.37
C ARG A 133 -14.24 18.44 -6.30
N THR A 134 -13.34 19.37 -6.57
CA THR A 134 -12.07 19.09 -7.24
C THR A 134 -10.92 19.51 -6.34
N LEU A 135 -10.06 18.55 -5.99
CA LEU A 135 -8.80 18.81 -5.28
C LEU A 135 -7.68 18.94 -6.29
N VAL A 136 -7.09 20.13 -6.40
CA VAL A 136 -5.96 20.41 -7.31
C VAL A 136 -4.65 20.21 -6.58
N ILE A 137 -3.77 19.39 -7.14
CA ILE A 137 -2.41 19.16 -6.65
C ILE A 137 -1.46 20.07 -7.43
N GLY A 138 -1.13 21.21 -6.83
CA GLY A 138 -0.27 22.23 -7.41
C GLY A 138 1.23 21.91 -7.23
N LYS A 139 1.84 21.29 -8.24
CA LYS A 139 3.31 21.14 -8.35
C LYS A 139 3.76 21.58 -9.74
N ALA A 140 5.04 21.91 -9.88
CA ALA A 140 5.64 22.04 -11.20
C ALA A 140 5.72 20.67 -11.87
N ALA A 141 5.59 20.64 -13.19
CA ALA A 141 5.85 19.44 -13.97
C ALA A 141 7.31 19.00 -13.76
N ILE A 142 7.54 17.69 -13.62
CA ILE A 142 8.87 17.14 -13.28
C ILE A 142 9.40 16.37 -14.48
N PRO A 143 10.50 16.81 -15.13
CA PRO A 143 11.16 16.03 -16.17
C PRO A 143 11.62 14.69 -15.59
N VAL A 144 11.31 13.57 -16.23
CA VAL A 144 11.66 12.24 -15.71
C VAL A 144 13.05 11.83 -16.21
N ASN A 145 14.00 11.73 -15.29
CA ASN A 145 15.38 11.34 -15.55
C ASN A 145 15.99 10.64 -14.32
N GLY A 146 17.28 10.30 -14.38
CA GLY A 146 17.98 9.60 -13.30
C GLY A 146 18.03 10.40 -11.99
N ASP A 147 18.15 11.72 -12.07
CA ASP A 147 18.31 12.59 -10.90
C ASP A 147 16.96 12.89 -10.24
N THR A 148 15.89 12.94 -11.02
CA THR A 148 14.54 13.24 -10.51
C THR A 148 13.75 12.00 -10.10
N TRP A 149 14.27 10.79 -10.32
CA TRP A 149 13.51 9.54 -10.19
C TRP A 149 12.82 9.35 -8.83
N THR A 150 13.53 9.57 -7.73
CA THR A 150 13.00 9.40 -6.36
C THR A 150 12.10 10.56 -5.92
N THR A 151 12.06 11.65 -6.68
CA THR A 151 11.18 12.81 -6.43
C THR A 151 9.80 12.67 -7.08
N LEU A 152 9.60 11.62 -7.88
CA LEU A 152 8.32 11.29 -8.52
C LEU A 152 7.35 10.65 -7.50
N PRO A 153 6.03 10.60 -7.79
CA PRO A 153 5.07 9.88 -6.97
C PRO A 153 5.49 8.45 -6.65
N GLY A 154 5.28 8.00 -5.42
CA GLY A 154 5.77 6.73 -4.89
C GLY A 154 7.28 6.63 -4.61
N GLY A 155 8.04 7.72 -4.79
CA GLY A 155 9.44 7.83 -4.36
C GLY A 155 9.62 8.51 -3.00
N PRO A 156 10.74 8.28 -2.30
CA PRO A 156 11.01 8.84 -0.97
C PRO A 156 11.22 10.37 -0.97
N ASP A 157 11.94 10.90 -1.97
CA ASP A 157 12.44 12.29 -2.00
C ASP A 157 11.44 13.31 -2.58
N GLN A 158 10.14 13.04 -2.44
CA GLN A 158 9.12 13.94 -2.97
C GLN A 158 9.04 15.25 -2.21
N ALA A 159 9.05 16.37 -2.94
CA ALA A 159 8.58 17.64 -2.41
C ALA A 159 7.08 17.56 -2.05
N ILE A 160 6.63 18.34 -1.07
CA ILE A 160 5.20 18.44 -0.72
C ILE A 160 4.43 19.14 -1.85
N PRO A 161 3.19 18.73 -2.19
CA PRO A 161 2.47 17.57 -1.66
C PRO A 161 3.01 16.23 -2.18
N LYS A 162 3.11 15.23 -1.28
CA LYS A 162 3.56 13.87 -1.61
C LYS A 162 2.39 13.04 -2.12
N ILE A 163 2.61 12.21 -3.14
CA ILE A 163 1.60 11.28 -3.68
C ILE A 163 2.20 9.88 -3.59
N ASN A 164 1.57 9.03 -2.79
CA ASN A 164 2.06 7.69 -2.49
C ASN A 164 0.95 6.65 -2.63
N PRO A 165 1.30 5.40 -2.97
CA PRO A 165 0.37 4.29 -2.86
C PRO A 165 -0.03 4.11 -1.40
N PHE A 166 -1.31 3.89 -1.13
CA PHE A 166 -1.78 3.61 0.21
C PHE A 166 -2.35 2.21 0.30
N ILE A 167 -1.74 1.37 1.14
CA ILE A 167 -2.23 0.03 1.46
C ILE A 167 -2.06 -0.21 2.94
N ARG A 168 -3.15 -0.65 3.54
CA ARG A 168 -3.17 -1.00 4.95
C ARG A 168 -4.15 -2.14 5.17
N PHE A 169 -3.86 -2.94 6.18
CA PHE A 169 -4.76 -3.96 6.68
C PHE A 169 -4.73 -3.92 8.21
N ALA A 170 -5.77 -4.48 8.81
CA ALA A 170 -5.88 -4.56 10.25
C ALA A 170 -6.67 -5.81 10.65
N TYR A 171 -6.39 -6.31 11.84
CA TYR A 171 -7.20 -7.34 12.51
C TYR A 171 -7.83 -6.73 13.75
N ASN A 172 -9.02 -7.22 14.11
CA ASN A 172 -9.63 -6.84 15.38
C ASN A 172 -8.72 -7.33 16.51
N LYS A 173 -8.29 -6.41 17.37
CA LYS A 173 -7.60 -6.75 18.61
C LYS A 173 -8.55 -7.37 19.63
N LYS A 174 -9.80 -6.90 19.65
CA LYS A 174 -10.84 -7.36 20.58
C LYS A 174 -11.62 -8.54 20.01
N VAL A 175 -12.20 -9.34 20.90
CA VAL A 175 -13.03 -10.50 20.54
C VAL A 175 -14.23 -10.05 19.71
N THR A 176 -14.47 -10.74 18.60
CA THR A 176 -15.65 -10.57 17.75
C THR A 176 -16.70 -11.59 18.15
N ASP A 177 -17.56 -11.20 19.08
CA ASP A 177 -18.63 -12.03 19.66
C ASP A 177 -20.00 -11.83 18.99
N GLY A 178 -20.09 -10.90 18.03
CA GLY A 178 -21.36 -10.53 17.38
C GLY A 178 -22.33 -9.74 18.27
N MET A 179 -21.92 -9.38 19.49
CA MET A 179 -22.78 -8.72 20.50
C MET A 179 -22.41 -7.24 20.72
N GLN A 180 -21.19 -6.83 20.37
CA GLN A 180 -20.61 -5.54 20.74
C GLN A 180 -20.98 -4.36 19.80
N GLY A 181 -21.74 -4.61 18.73
CA GLY A 181 -22.06 -3.60 17.71
C GLY A 181 -20.95 -3.43 16.67
N ASP A 182 -20.67 -2.18 16.27
CA ASP A 182 -19.73 -1.87 15.19
C ASP A 182 -18.27 -2.06 15.65
N TYR A 183 -17.56 -3.00 15.02
CA TYR A 183 -16.11 -3.17 15.21
C TYR A 183 -15.35 -2.13 14.36
N GLN A 184 -14.73 -1.16 15.04
CA GLN A 184 -13.96 -0.10 14.39
C GLN A 184 -12.46 -0.42 14.43
N PHE A 185 -11.76 -0.28 13.31
CA PHE A 185 -10.30 -0.44 13.25
C PHE A 185 -9.59 0.85 13.67
N ARG A 186 -9.61 1.13 14.98
CA ARG A 186 -9.11 2.38 15.58
C ARG A 186 -8.03 2.14 16.62
N TYR A 187 -6.88 2.78 16.44
CA TYR A 187 -5.75 2.65 17.36
C TYR A 187 -6.02 3.38 18.68
N GLU A 188 -6.62 4.57 18.64
CA GLU A 188 -6.83 5.42 19.83
C GLU A 188 -7.85 4.82 20.82
N THR A 189 -8.65 3.84 20.37
CA THR A 189 -9.67 3.15 21.19
C THR A 189 -9.31 1.69 21.46
N ASP A 190 -8.04 1.33 21.20
CA ASP A 190 -7.45 0.02 21.44
C ASP A 190 -8.15 -1.13 20.70
N HIS A 191 -8.67 -0.88 19.50
CA HIS A 191 -9.30 -1.92 18.67
C HIS A 191 -8.35 -2.57 17.66
N VAL A 192 -7.16 -2.00 17.48
CA VAL A 192 -6.05 -2.56 16.70
C VAL A 192 -4.76 -2.49 17.52
N ASN A 193 -3.76 -3.28 17.17
CA ASN A 193 -2.56 -3.43 17.99
C ASN A 193 -1.51 -2.33 17.74
N ASP A 194 -1.56 -1.69 16.58
CA ASP A 194 -0.51 -0.78 16.12
C ASP A 194 -1.09 0.40 15.34
N SER A 195 -0.42 1.57 15.39
CA SER A 195 -0.89 2.77 14.71
C SER A 195 -0.93 2.63 13.18
N THR A 196 -0.06 1.79 12.61
CA THR A 196 -0.09 1.44 11.17
C THR A 196 -1.20 0.45 10.82
N GLU A 197 -1.98 -0.02 11.79
CA GLU A 197 -3.24 -0.76 11.60
C GLU A 197 -4.47 0.16 11.79
N ASN A 198 -4.27 1.44 12.06
CA ASN A 198 -5.37 2.40 12.17
C ASN A 198 -6.03 2.59 10.80
N LEU A 199 -7.30 2.23 10.67
CA LEU A 199 -8.12 2.48 9.48
C LEU A 199 -9.18 3.55 9.77
N TYR A 200 -8.85 4.47 10.68
CA TYR A 200 -9.58 5.70 10.90
C TYR A 200 -8.76 6.87 10.36
N PHE A 201 -9.37 7.59 9.44
CA PHE A 201 -8.72 8.60 8.62
C PHE A 201 -9.34 9.96 8.94
N ASP A 202 -8.78 10.62 9.95
CA ASP A 202 -9.17 11.97 10.35
C ASP A 202 -8.22 12.97 9.71
N PHE A 203 -8.36 13.12 8.39
CA PHE A 203 -7.51 14.05 7.65
C PHE A 203 -8.00 15.48 7.87
N GLY A 204 -7.07 16.35 8.25
CA GLY A 204 -7.27 17.80 8.17
C GLY A 204 -7.15 18.30 6.73
N ASP A 205 -6.98 19.62 6.58
CA ASP A 205 -6.98 20.29 5.26
C ASP A 205 -5.74 19.98 4.39
N LEU A 206 -4.73 19.31 4.93
CA LEU A 206 -3.43 19.07 4.28
C LEU A 206 -3.28 17.67 3.68
N ASP A 207 -4.19 16.75 4.02
CA ASP A 207 -4.10 15.36 3.64
C ASP A 207 -5.36 14.92 2.89
N ALA A 208 -5.19 13.97 1.98
CA ALA A 208 -6.30 13.35 1.27
C ALA A 208 -5.99 11.89 0.96
N LEU A 209 -7.02 11.06 0.98
CA LEU A 209 -6.96 9.67 0.59
C LEU A 209 -7.98 9.37 -0.50
N LEU A 210 -7.50 8.83 -1.62
CA LEU A 210 -8.34 8.23 -2.64
C LEU A 210 -8.50 6.74 -2.33
N VAL A 211 -9.72 6.31 -2.04
CA VAL A 211 -10.02 4.90 -1.78
C VAL A 211 -10.52 4.24 -3.06
N GLU A 212 -9.70 3.38 -3.65
CA GLU A 212 -10.06 2.63 -4.87
C GLU A 212 -10.79 1.32 -4.56
N SER A 213 -10.45 0.67 -3.46
CA SER A 213 -11.04 -0.61 -3.06
C SER A 213 -10.98 -0.83 -1.56
N ILE A 214 -11.90 -1.65 -1.06
CA ILE A 214 -11.96 -2.11 0.33
C ILE A 214 -12.19 -3.61 0.31
N GLY A 215 -11.40 -4.35 1.08
CA GLY A 215 -11.57 -5.78 1.31
C GLY A 215 -11.92 -6.04 2.78
N ILE A 216 -12.73 -7.08 3.01
CA ILE A 216 -13.01 -7.58 4.36
C ILE A 216 -13.06 -9.10 4.35
N ARG A 217 -12.59 -9.69 5.45
CA ARG A 217 -12.75 -11.10 5.75
C ARG A 217 -13.45 -11.23 7.10
N ALA A 218 -14.58 -11.93 7.11
CA ALA A 218 -15.29 -12.25 8.35
C ALA A 218 -14.48 -13.25 9.20
N ASP A 219 -14.77 -13.29 10.49
CA ASP A 219 -14.29 -14.34 11.38
C ASP A 219 -14.87 -15.70 10.98
N ALA A 220 -14.33 -16.78 11.57
CA ALA A 220 -14.72 -18.15 11.21
C ALA A 220 -16.21 -18.43 11.44
N ALA A 221 -16.82 -17.79 12.43
CA ALA A 221 -18.25 -17.92 12.73
C ALA A 221 -19.13 -17.03 11.84
N GLY A 222 -18.55 -16.10 11.07
CA GLY A 222 -19.27 -15.29 10.09
C GLY A 222 -20.11 -14.17 10.71
N HIS A 223 -19.67 -13.57 11.81
CA HIS A 223 -20.37 -12.50 12.53
C HIS A 223 -20.40 -11.14 11.78
N LEU A 224 -20.15 -11.13 10.48
CA LEU A 224 -20.17 -9.92 9.66
C LEU A 224 -21.55 -9.68 9.07
N ALA A 225 -22.30 -8.74 9.66
CA ALA A 225 -23.58 -8.31 9.09
C ALA A 225 -23.40 -7.30 7.95
N LYS A 226 -22.54 -6.29 8.16
CA LYS A 226 -22.30 -5.18 7.22
C LYS A 226 -20.86 -4.68 7.31
N THR A 227 -20.41 -4.04 6.24
CA THR A 227 -19.13 -3.33 6.18
C THR A 227 -19.37 -1.93 5.62
N GLY A 228 -18.69 -0.95 6.20
CA GLY A 228 -18.75 0.43 5.71
C GLY A 228 -17.48 1.18 6.04
N LEU A 229 -17.12 2.12 5.17
CA LEU A 229 -16.12 3.14 5.45
C LEU A 229 -16.86 4.43 5.78
N ARG A 230 -16.64 4.94 7.00
CA ARG A 230 -17.12 6.27 7.35
C ARG A 230 -16.21 7.30 6.69
N ILE A 231 -16.72 7.99 5.68
CA ILE A 231 -16.00 9.08 5.03
C ILE A 231 -16.51 10.39 5.64
N GLY A 232 -15.70 11.00 6.50
CA GLY A 232 -15.92 12.36 7.00
C GLY A 232 -15.55 13.43 5.96
N GLY A 233 -15.80 14.69 6.28
CA GLY A 233 -15.55 15.83 5.39
C GLY A 233 -16.81 16.28 4.67
N ASP A 234 -17.21 17.51 4.96
CA ASP A 234 -18.16 18.29 4.14
C ASP A 234 -17.50 18.69 2.81
#